data_AF-A0A927KXH0-F1
#
_entry.id   AF-A0A927KXH0-F1
#
_cell.length_a   1.000
_cell.length_b   1.000
_cell.length_c   1.000
_cell.angle_alpha   90.00
_cell.angle_beta   90.00
_cell.angle_gamma   90.00
#
_symmetry.space_group_name_H-M   'P 1'
#
loop_
_entity.id
_entity.type
_entity.pdbx_description
1 polymer ?
#
loop_
_entity_poly.entity_id
_entity_poly.type
_entity_poly.pdbx_seq_one_letter_code
_entity_poly.pdbx_strand_id
1 'polypeptide(L)'
;MSDYPEIAAHFESDFAAATLTVQREDGLFRHIQFEAPKSMNRLVLVTWPYNLLVAGSHGSYHFERFGPDTEDMFCWLRRLRVDADSWSSKLVNGHRSVREYDRDRLEAQINERVEEAVRDGWAPEGLKAAVDEEILDSHLLDNEGTALQLVSEFQHGVAYRSECSCGKGEDHDDYSSAVCWNSLTHKGNGDAHKVKIRRTAGFDFDDFAEWDVHKLSYHFVYQCHAAVWGIAQYDAARKAVAVDA
;
A
#
# COMPACT_ATOMS: atom_id res chain seq x y z
N MET A 1 -17.03 -9.78 -2.55
CA MET A 1 -17.35 -8.99 -1.36
C MET A 1 -16.28 -7.92 -1.34
N SER A 2 -16.63 -6.64 -1.23
CA SER A 2 -15.60 -5.58 -1.17
C SER A 2 -14.77 -5.81 0.10
N ASP A 3 -13.45 -5.68 0.01
CA ASP A 3 -12.55 -5.77 1.17
C ASP A 3 -12.79 -4.65 2.20
N TYR A 4 -13.72 -3.72 1.91
CA TYR A 4 -14.06 -2.55 2.71
C TYR A 4 -15.59 -2.40 2.92
N PRO A 5 -16.25 -3.33 3.63
CA PRO A 5 -17.70 -3.31 3.81
C PRO A 5 -18.20 -2.10 4.60
N GLU A 6 -17.39 -1.59 5.53
CA GLU A 6 -17.72 -0.43 6.36
C GLU A 6 -17.78 0.86 5.53
N ILE A 7 -16.85 1.02 4.58
CA ILE A 7 -16.81 2.18 3.67
C ILE A 7 -18.04 2.17 2.75
N ALA A 8 -18.42 0.98 2.27
CA ALA A 8 -19.62 0.82 1.45
C ALA A 8 -20.89 1.22 2.22
N ALA A 9 -21.05 0.76 3.47
CA ALA A 9 -22.19 1.10 4.31
C ALA A 9 -22.25 2.60 4.64
N HIS A 10 -21.10 3.22 4.91
CA HIS A 10 -21.03 4.65 5.16
C HIS A 10 -21.43 5.46 3.92
N PHE A 11 -20.91 5.09 2.74
CA PHE A 11 -21.32 5.69 1.47
C PHE A 11 -22.84 5.60 1.24
N GLU A 12 -23.43 4.43 1.45
CA GLU A 12 -24.88 4.22 1.26
C GLU A 12 -25.70 5.12 2.19
N SER A 13 -25.28 5.28 3.44
CA SER A 13 -25.90 6.21 4.38
C SER A 13 -25.81 7.66 3.90
N ASP A 14 -24.64 8.08 3.43
CA ASP A 14 -24.40 9.45 2.99
C ASP A 14 -25.20 9.84 1.76
N PHE A 15 -25.39 8.92 0.81
CA PHE A 15 -26.08 9.16 -0.46
C PHE A 15 -27.54 8.66 -0.49
N ALA A 16 -28.09 8.21 0.64
CA ALA A 16 -29.44 7.63 0.73
C ALA A 16 -30.57 8.53 0.19
N ALA A 17 -30.42 9.85 0.31
CA ALA A 17 -31.39 10.85 -0.16
C ALA A 17 -30.80 11.78 -1.22
N ALA A 18 -29.83 11.30 -2.01
CA ALA A 18 -29.16 12.08 -3.02
C ALA A 18 -30.04 12.33 -4.25
N THR A 19 -29.93 13.53 -4.83
CA THR A 19 -30.67 13.94 -6.02
C THR A 19 -29.76 13.98 -7.24
N LEU A 20 -30.21 13.37 -8.34
CA LEU A 20 -29.52 13.34 -9.63
C LEU A 20 -29.81 14.58 -10.48
N THR A 21 -28.76 15.20 -11.00
CA THR A 21 -28.82 16.26 -12.01
C THR A 21 -27.92 15.90 -13.20
N VAL A 22 -28.49 15.85 -14.41
CA VAL A 22 -27.73 15.68 -15.65
C VAL A 22 -27.38 17.07 -16.19
N GLN A 23 -26.11 17.47 -16.09
CA GLN A 23 -25.64 18.79 -16.53
C GLN A 23 -25.46 18.83 -18.05
N ARG A 24 -24.94 17.75 -18.64
CA ARG A 24 -24.77 17.59 -20.08
C ARG A 24 -24.75 16.11 -20.46
N GLU A 25 -25.40 15.78 -21.56
CA GLU A 25 -25.37 14.44 -22.15
C GLU A 25 -25.33 14.56 -23.67
N ASP A 26 -24.28 14.00 -24.27
CA ASP A 26 -24.06 13.91 -25.71
C ASP A 26 -23.32 12.60 -26.03
N GLY A 27 -24.08 11.51 -26.11
CA GLY A 27 -23.56 10.16 -26.35
C GLY A 27 -22.59 9.70 -25.26
N LEU A 28 -21.29 9.65 -25.59
CA LEU A 28 -20.21 9.27 -24.67
C LEU A 28 -19.77 10.42 -23.75
N PHE A 29 -20.10 11.66 -24.11
CA PHE A 29 -19.78 12.86 -23.32
C PHE A 29 -20.90 13.09 -22.30
N ARG A 30 -20.65 12.75 -21.04
CA ARG A 30 -21.64 12.87 -19.97
C ARG A 30 -21.05 13.67 -18.82
N HIS A 31 -21.86 14.54 -18.24
CA HIS A 31 -21.56 15.25 -17.00
C HIS A 31 -22.79 15.11 -16.09
N ILE A 32 -22.64 14.29 -15.07
CA ILE A 32 -23.70 13.90 -14.15
C ILE A 32 -23.27 14.27 -12.74
N GLN A 33 -24.19 14.83 -11.97
CA GLN A 33 -23.95 15.26 -10.61
C GLN A 33 -25.01 14.68 -9.68
N PHE A 34 -24.57 14.26 -8.50
CA PHE A 34 -25.42 13.92 -7.38
C PHE A 34 -25.10 14.83 -6.21
N GLU A 35 -26.14 15.35 -5.57
CA GLU A 35 -26.03 16.12 -4.34
C GLU A 35 -26.76 15.39 -3.23
N ALA A 36 -26.11 15.26 -2.08
CA ALA A 36 -26.67 14.67 -0.88
C ALA A 36 -26.72 15.73 0.23
N PRO A 37 -27.81 16.53 0.32
CA PRO A 37 -27.86 17.70 1.20
C PRO A 37 -27.67 17.36 2.69
N LYS A 38 -28.14 16.19 3.12
CA LYS A 38 -28.05 15.76 4.54
C LYS A 38 -26.61 15.53 4.99
N SER A 39 -25.79 14.89 4.15
CA SER A 39 -24.38 14.62 4.41
C SER A 39 -23.47 15.73 3.88
N MET A 40 -24.04 16.75 3.21
CA MET A 40 -23.32 17.81 2.50
C MET A 40 -22.32 17.27 1.46
N ASN A 41 -22.59 16.07 0.94
CA ASN A 41 -21.72 15.42 -0.03
C ASN A 41 -22.16 15.68 -1.46
N ARG A 42 -21.18 15.70 -2.37
CA ARG A 42 -21.39 15.76 -3.81
C ARG A 42 -20.59 14.68 -4.51
N LEU A 43 -21.18 14.10 -5.54
CA LEU A 43 -20.53 13.21 -6.51
C LEU A 43 -20.71 13.80 -7.91
N VAL A 44 -19.65 13.76 -8.71
CA VAL A 44 -19.62 14.19 -10.10
C VAL A 44 -19.00 13.08 -10.93
N LEU A 45 -19.72 12.65 -11.97
CA LEU A 45 -19.24 11.70 -12.95
C LEU A 45 -19.13 12.41 -14.30
N VAL A 46 -17.91 12.46 -14.85
CA VAL A 46 -17.66 12.97 -16.20
C VAL A 46 -17.07 11.87 -17.05
N THR A 47 -17.64 11.62 -18.22
CA THR A 47 -17.12 10.65 -19.18
C THR A 47 -16.86 11.29 -20.54
N TRP A 48 -15.86 10.76 -21.22
CA TRP A 48 -15.56 10.92 -22.65
C TRP A 48 -14.84 9.64 -23.12
N PRO A 49 -14.56 9.45 -24.43
CA PRO A 49 -13.98 8.19 -24.91
C PRO A 49 -12.78 7.74 -24.07
N TYR A 50 -12.82 6.50 -23.56
CA TYR A 50 -11.78 5.85 -22.75
C TYR A 50 -11.51 6.44 -21.36
N ASN A 51 -12.27 7.46 -20.95
CA ASN A 51 -11.98 8.26 -19.78
C ASN A 51 -13.20 8.40 -18.85
N LEU A 52 -12.92 8.30 -17.55
CA LEU A 52 -13.88 8.51 -16.49
C LEU A 52 -13.23 9.36 -15.40
N LEU A 53 -13.84 10.49 -15.10
CA LEU A 53 -13.51 11.29 -13.92
C LEU A 53 -14.61 11.10 -12.87
N VAL A 54 -14.21 10.59 -11.71
CA VAL A 54 -15.04 10.48 -10.50
C VAL A 54 -14.55 11.55 -9.53
N ALA A 55 -15.33 12.61 -9.35
CA ALA A 55 -14.97 13.75 -8.52
C ALA A 55 -16.04 14.02 -7.47
N GLY A 56 -15.71 14.78 -6.43
CA GLY A 56 -16.68 15.09 -5.39
C GLY A 56 -16.04 15.52 -4.07
N SER A 57 -16.82 15.40 -3.00
CA SER A 57 -16.38 15.73 -1.64
C SER A 57 -15.26 14.81 -1.14
N HIS A 58 -15.13 13.61 -1.70
CA HIS A 58 -14.15 12.59 -1.32
C HIS A 58 -12.97 12.52 -2.30
N GLY A 59 -12.58 13.64 -2.89
CA GLY A 59 -11.48 13.73 -3.85
C GLY A 59 -11.89 13.48 -5.30
N SER A 60 -10.90 13.54 -6.19
CA SER A 60 -11.06 13.46 -7.64
C SER A 60 -10.11 12.43 -8.23
N TYR A 61 -10.68 11.44 -8.91
CA TYR A 61 -9.97 10.29 -9.44
C TYR A 61 -10.26 10.15 -10.93
N HIS A 62 -9.20 10.28 -11.73
CA HIS A 62 -9.26 10.17 -13.19
C HIS A 62 -8.74 8.80 -13.62
N PHE A 63 -9.64 8.05 -14.25
CA PHE A 63 -9.38 6.75 -14.84
C PHE A 63 -9.27 6.88 -16.36
N GLU A 64 -8.26 6.22 -16.93
CA GLU A 64 -8.11 6.06 -18.37
C GLU A 64 -7.86 4.58 -18.70
N ARG A 65 -8.63 4.05 -19.65
CA ARG A 65 -8.40 2.70 -20.17
C ARG A 65 -8.72 2.67 -21.66
N PHE A 66 -7.68 2.63 -22.49
CA PHE A 66 -7.84 2.41 -23.92
C PHE A 66 -8.05 0.91 -24.19
N GLY A 67 -9.22 0.54 -24.70
CA GLY A 67 -9.58 -0.86 -24.95
C GLY A 67 -10.88 -0.99 -25.74
N PRO A 68 -11.11 -2.12 -26.41
CA PRO A 68 -12.26 -2.33 -27.30
C PRO A 68 -13.60 -2.28 -26.55
N ASP A 69 -13.59 -2.48 -25.23
CA ASP A 69 -14.75 -2.50 -24.34
C ASP A 69 -14.85 -1.26 -23.43
N THR A 70 -13.95 -0.28 -23.58
CA THR A 70 -13.86 0.91 -22.72
C THR A 70 -14.02 2.24 -23.44
N GLU A 71 -14.38 2.25 -24.72
CA GLU A 71 -14.76 3.51 -25.38
C GLU A 71 -15.89 4.21 -24.59
N ASP A 72 -16.87 3.44 -24.09
CA ASP A 72 -17.79 3.89 -23.04
C ASP A 72 -17.38 3.33 -21.67
N MET A 73 -16.81 4.18 -20.81
CA MET A 73 -16.39 3.78 -19.46
C MET A 73 -17.54 3.38 -18.53
N PHE A 74 -18.79 3.76 -18.81
CA PHE A 74 -19.92 3.23 -18.05
C PHE A 74 -20.15 1.75 -18.35
N CYS A 75 -19.94 1.31 -19.59
CA CYS A 75 -20.04 -0.10 -19.96
C CYS A 75 -19.00 -0.96 -19.24
N TRP A 76 -17.80 -0.41 -19.03
CA TRP A 76 -16.76 -1.05 -18.23
C TRP A 76 -17.20 -1.24 -16.78
N LEU A 77 -17.68 -0.18 -16.13
CA LEU A 77 -18.08 -0.25 -14.72
C LEU A 77 -19.33 -1.10 -14.45
N ARG A 78 -20.31 -1.10 -15.37
CA ARG A 78 -21.54 -1.91 -15.23
C ARG A 78 -21.28 -3.42 -15.13
N ARG A 79 -20.17 -3.90 -15.68
CA ARG A 79 -19.83 -5.34 -15.74
C ARG A 79 -18.95 -5.79 -14.57
N LEU A 80 -18.48 -4.85 -13.76
CA LEU A 80 -17.51 -5.12 -12.72
C LEU A 80 -18.16 -5.03 -11.34
N ARG A 81 -17.73 -5.92 -10.46
CA ARG A 81 -17.88 -5.69 -9.03
C ARG A 81 -16.90 -4.58 -8.64
N VAL A 82 -17.23 -3.84 -7.57
CA VAL A 82 -16.26 -2.91 -6.99
C VAL A 82 -15.04 -3.71 -6.55
N ASP A 83 -13.92 -3.42 -7.19
CA ASP A 83 -12.58 -3.97 -6.92
C ASP A 83 -11.62 -2.77 -6.96
N ALA A 84 -11.50 -2.10 -5.82
CA ALA A 84 -10.77 -0.85 -5.73
C ALA A 84 -9.27 -1.07 -6.05
N ASP A 85 -8.69 -2.20 -5.66
CA ASP A 85 -7.30 -2.52 -5.97
C ASP A 85 -7.07 -2.65 -7.47
N SER A 86 -7.90 -3.43 -8.17
CA SER A 86 -7.80 -3.53 -9.62
C SER A 86 -8.02 -2.19 -10.32
N TRP A 87 -8.88 -1.33 -9.78
CA TRP A 87 -9.18 -0.03 -10.38
C TRP A 87 -8.08 1.00 -10.15
N SER A 88 -7.36 0.90 -9.02
CA SER A 88 -6.23 1.79 -8.70
C SER A 88 -5.16 1.74 -9.80
N SER A 89 -4.99 0.57 -10.43
CA SER A 89 -4.10 0.35 -11.57
C SER A 89 -4.51 1.12 -12.83
N LYS A 90 -5.73 1.67 -12.90
CA LYS A 90 -6.29 2.39 -14.05
C LYS A 90 -6.31 3.91 -13.84
N LEU A 91 -5.81 4.37 -12.69
CA LEU A 91 -5.65 5.80 -12.43
C LEU A 91 -4.55 6.39 -13.29
N VAL A 92 -4.83 7.56 -13.86
CA VAL A 92 -3.84 8.31 -14.67
C VAL A 92 -2.63 8.73 -13.83
N ASN A 93 -2.85 9.09 -12.56
CA ASN A 93 -1.78 9.45 -11.63
C ASN A 93 -1.04 8.23 -11.03
N GLY A 94 -1.40 7.01 -11.45
CA GLY A 94 -0.83 5.75 -10.97
C GLY A 94 -1.39 5.28 -9.63
N HIS A 95 -1.32 3.97 -9.39
CA HIS A 95 -1.90 3.33 -8.21
C HIS A 95 -1.34 3.84 -6.87
N ARG A 96 -0.08 4.30 -6.85
CA ARG A 96 0.55 4.87 -5.65
C ARG A 96 -0.12 6.15 -5.17
N SER A 97 -0.84 6.87 -6.04
CA SER A 97 -1.52 8.12 -5.68
C SER A 97 -2.69 7.94 -4.70
N VAL A 98 -3.13 6.70 -4.48
CA VAL A 98 -4.26 6.36 -3.61
C VAL A 98 -3.89 5.36 -2.54
N ARG A 99 -2.59 5.09 -2.36
CA ARG A 99 -2.07 4.25 -1.30
C ARG A 99 -1.57 5.10 -0.15
N GLU A 100 -1.86 4.64 1.06
CA GLU A 100 -1.44 5.27 2.31
C GLU A 100 -0.78 4.23 3.21
N TYR A 101 0.17 4.70 4.03
CA TYR A 101 0.87 3.87 4.99
C TYR A 101 -0.11 3.24 5.98
N ASP A 102 0.06 1.95 6.23
CA ASP A 102 -0.78 1.17 7.12
C ASP A 102 0.07 0.52 8.21
N ARG A 103 0.12 1.18 9.37
CA ARG A 103 0.88 0.73 10.54
C ARG A 103 0.53 -0.72 10.90
N ASP A 104 -0.76 -1.07 10.91
CA ASP A 104 -1.23 -2.40 11.28
C ASP A 104 -0.68 -3.48 10.33
N ARG A 105 -0.53 -3.17 9.02
CA ARG A 105 0.07 -4.09 8.05
C ARG A 105 1.56 -4.27 8.25
N LEU A 106 2.27 -3.21 8.63
CA LEU A 106 3.68 -3.30 8.97
C LEU A 106 3.88 -4.15 10.23
N GLU A 107 3.13 -3.88 11.29
CA GLU A 107 3.17 -4.65 12.53
C GLU A 107 2.86 -6.14 12.29
N ALA A 108 1.87 -6.44 11.45
CA ALA A 108 1.55 -7.82 11.09
C ALA A 108 2.72 -8.54 10.41
N GLN A 109 3.39 -7.88 9.45
CA GLN A 109 4.54 -8.46 8.73
C GLN A 109 5.77 -8.61 9.63
N ILE A 110 6.03 -7.64 10.52
CA ILE A 110 7.07 -7.75 11.56
C ILE A 110 6.84 -9.00 12.40
N ASN A 111 5.61 -9.15 12.93
CA ASN A 111 5.26 -10.27 13.78
C ASN A 111 5.36 -11.60 13.02
N GLU A 112 4.85 -11.68 11.78
CA GLU A 112 4.94 -12.88 10.95
C GLU A 112 6.38 -13.34 10.75
N ARG A 113 7.29 -12.40 10.44
CA ARG A 113 8.71 -12.69 10.23
C ARG A 113 9.41 -13.15 11.50
N VAL A 114 9.11 -12.52 12.65
CA VAL A 114 9.64 -12.94 13.96
C VAL A 114 9.10 -14.33 14.33
N GLU A 115 7.82 -14.59 14.09
CA GLU A 115 7.20 -15.89 14.33
C GLU A 115 7.79 -16.99 13.45
N GLU A 116 8.07 -16.69 12.18
CA GLU A 116 8.80 -17.59 11.28
C GLU A 116 10.16 -17.96 11.86
N ALA A 117 10.93 -16.96 12.32
CA ALA A 117 12.25 -17.19 12.92
C ALA A 117 12.21 -18.08 14.15
N VAL A 118 11.23 -17.86 15.02
CA VAL A 118 11.01 -18.67 16.22
C VAL A 118 10.59 -20.08 15.84
N ARG A 119 9.66 -20.23 14.89
CA ARG A 119 9.13 -21.50 14.41
C ARG A 119 10.20 -22.38 13.79
N ASP A 120 11.08 -21.78 13.00
CA ASP A 120 12.14 -22.48 12.27
C ASP A 120 13.43 -22.64 13.10
N GLY A 121 13.44 -22.12 14.33
CA GLY A 121 14.49 -22.35 15.32
C GLY A 121 15.81 -21.61 15.06
N TRP A 122 15.78 -20.54 14.27
CA TRP A 122 16.94 -19.68 14.00
C TRP A 122 16.84 -18.30 14.66
N ALA A 123 15.74 -18.00 15.36
CA ALA A 123 15.62 -16.79 16.18
C ALA A 123 16.67 -16.73 17.30
N PRO A 124 17.42 -15.63 17.42
CA PRO A 124 18.28 -15.38 18.57
C PRO A 124 17.49 -15.25 19.88
N GLU A 125 18.16 -15.52 21.01
CA GLU A 125 17.54 -15.35 22.34
C GLU A 125 17.11 -13.89 22.56
N GLY A 126 15.90 -13.70 23.09
CA GLY A 126 15.35 -12.36 23.36
C GLY A 126 14.85 -11.60 22.13
N LEU A 127 14.88 -12.17 20.92
CA LEU A 127 14.47 -11.49 19.68
C LEU A 127 13.10 -10.81 19.81
N LYS A 128 12.09 -11.53 20.28
CA LYS A 128 10.73 -10.99 20.41
C LYS A 128 10.69 -9.76 21.32
N ALA A 129 11.36 -9.83 22.47
CA ALA A 129 11.39 -8.71 23.42
C ALA A 129 12.11 -7.49 22.83
N ALA A 130 13.20 -7.70 22.09
CA ALA A 130 13.91 -6.62 21.40
C ALA A 130 13.05 -5.97 20.30
N VAL A 131 12.32 -6.77 19.51
CA VAL A 131 11.39 -6.24 18.50
C VAL A 131 10.25 -5.45 19.13
N ASP A 132 9.67 -5.97 20.22
CA ASP A 132 8.61 -5.28 20.95
C ASP A 132 9.11 -3.91 21.47
N GLU A 133 10.24 -3.87 22.16
CA GLU A 133 10.80 -2.65 22.79
C GLU A 133 11.34 -1.63 21.77
N GLU A 134 12.09 -2.09 20.77
CA GLU A 134 12.81 -1.20 19.85
C GLU A 134 11.95 -0.76 18.66
N ILE A 135 10.97 -1.57 18.25
CA ILE A 135 10.15 -1.32 17.05
C ILE A 135 8.69 -1.08 17.41
N LEU A 136 7.99 -2.06 17.98
CA LEU A 136 6.53 -2.03 18.09
C LEU A 136 6.03 -0.99 19.10
N ASP A 137 6.76 -0.81 20.21
CA ASP A 137 6.46 0.21 21.21
C ASP A 137 6.95 1.62 20.82
N SER A 138 7.67 1.73 19.70
CA SER A 138 8.23 3.00 19.24
C SER A 138 7.17 3.88 18.58
N HIS A 139 7.05 5.12 19.06
CA HIS A 139 6.27 6.18 18.39
C HIS A 139 6.76 6.49 16.96
N LEU A 140 7.98 6.08 16.60
CA LEU A 140 8.51 6.22 15.24
C LEU A 140 7.78 5.34 14.24
N LEU A 141 6.98 4.36 14.68
CA LEU A 141 6.17 3.51 13.82
C LEU A 141 4.96 4.22 13.23
N ASP A 142 4.58 5.39 13.76
CA ASP A 142 3.41 6.16 13.29
C ASP A 142 3.67 6.89 11.96
N ASN A 143 4.93 7.09 11.59
CA ASN A 143 5.31 7.74 10.33
C ASN A 143 6.07 6.76 9.43
N GLU A 144 5.64 6.62 8.18
CA GLU A 144 6.22 5.69 7.20
C GLU A 144 7.75 5.79 7.10
N GLY A 145 8.29 7.01 6.96
CA GLY A 145 9.72 7.19 6.74
C GLY A 145 10.55 6.70 7.92
N THR A 146 10.13 7.03 9.14
CA THR A 146 10.82 6.60 10.36
C THR A 146 10.56 5.13 10.66
N ALA A 147 9.37 4.61 10.37
CA ALA A 147 9.03 3.20 10.54
C ALA A 147 9.90 2.31 9.64
N LEU A 148 10.03 2.65 8.35
CA LEU A 148 10.85 1.90 7.41
C LEU A 148 12.34 1.97 7.76
N GLN A 149 12.82 3.12 8.23
CA GLN A 149 14.19 3.24 8.72
C GLN A 149 14.43 2.35 9.94
N LEU A 150 13.52 2.38 10.91
CA LEU A 150 13.61 1.59 12.14
C LEU A 150 13.68 0.09 11.85
N VAL A 151 12.82 -0.41 10.96
CA VAL A 151 12.82 -1.81 10.52
C VAL A 151 14.10 -2.15 9.75
N SER A 152 14.54 -1.27 8.85
CA SER A 152 15.75 -1.49 8.05
C SER A 152 17.03 -1.52 8.87
N GLU A 153 17.10 -0.76 9.97
CA GLU A 153 18.29 -0.64 10.81
C GLU A 153 18.32 -1.67 11.95
N PHE A 154 17.18 -2.32 12.23
CA PHE A 154 17.09 -3.30 13.31
C PHE A 154 17.98 -4.52 13.07
N GLN A 155 18.78 -4.85 14.08
CA GLN A 155 19.62 -6.03 14.11
C GLN A 155 19.65 -6.58 15.53
N HIS A 156 19.46 -7.89 15.67
CA HIS A 156 19.49 -8.54 16.99
C HIS A 156 20.34 -9.80 16.98
N GLY A 157 21.19 -9.96 17.99
CA GLY A 157 22.06 -11.13 18.16
C GLY A 157 23.00 -11.39 16.98
N VAL A 158 23.39 -10.34 16.25
CA VAL A 158 24.27 -10.46 15.08
C VAL A 158 25.68 -10.89 15.49
N ALA A 159 26.26 -11.75 14.66
CA ALA A 159 27.67 -12.12 14.78
C ALA A 159 28.30 -12.21 13.39
N TYR A 160 29.57 -11.85 13.31
CA TYR A 160 30.36 -11.82 12.09
C TYR A 160 31.67 -12.56 12.30
N ARG A 161 32.18 -13.18 11.25
CA ARG A 161 33.50 -13.79 11.23
C ARG A 161 34.35 -13.14 10.17
N SER A 162 35.52 -12.68 10.58
CA SER A 162 36.58 -12.20 9.69
C SER A 162 37.52 -13.35 9.36
N GLU A 163 37.78 -13.58 8.08
CA GLU A 163 38.70 -14.62 7.61
C GLU A 163 39.75 -14.01 6.71
N CYS A 164 41.03 -14.17 7.07
CA CYS A 164 42.15 -13.68 6.30
C CYS A 164 42.66 -14.75 5.32
N SER A 165 43.15 -14.32 4.16
CA SER A 165 43.89 -15.17 3.22
C SER A 165 45.12 -15.88 3.82
N CYS A 166 45.61 -15.45 4.99
CA CYS A 166 46.68 -16.15 5.72
C CYS A 166 46.21 -17.33 6.60
N GLY A 167 44.90 -17.62 6.63
CA GLY A 167 44.30 -18.73 7.37
C GLY A 167 43.86 -18.40 8.80
N LYS A 168 44.07 -17.17 9.27
CA LYS A 168 43.54 -16.69 10.56
C LYS A 168 42.11 -16.19 10.41
N GLY A 169 41.33 -16.28 11.49
CA GLY A 169 40.04 -15.62 11.59
C GLY A 169 39.64 -15.33 13.02
N GLU A 170 38.68 -14.42 13.18
CA GLU A 170 38.17 -13.95 14.47
C GLU A 170 36.66 -13.71 14.36
N ASP A 171 35.95 -13.98 15.45
CA ASP A 171 34.51 -13.76 15.56
C ASP A 171 34.25 -12.40 16.24
N HIS A 172 33.19 -11.72 15.81
CA HIS A 172 32.84 -10.36 16.18
C HIS A 172 31.33 -10.27 16.45
N ASP A 173 30.93 -9.42 17.39
CA ASP A 173 29.55 -9.10 17.75
C ASP A 173 28.95 -7.95 16.93
N ASP A 174 29.77 -7.18 16.22
CA ASP A 174 29.31 -6.12 15.32
C ASP A 174 30.09 -6.07 13.99
N TYR A 175 29.47 -5.49 12.96
CA TYR A 175 30.05 -5.41 11.63
C TYR A 175 31.29 -4.51 11.56
N SER A 176 31.31 -3.41 12.31
CA SER A 176 32.42 -2.45 12.31
C SER A 176 33.70 -3.09 12.87
N SER A 177 33.57 -3.83 13.97
CA SER A 177 34.64 -4.66 14.56
C SER A 177 35.20 -5.65 13.55
N ALA A 178 34.34 -6.37 12.81
CA ALA A 178 34.77 -7.30 11.77
C ALA A 178 35.53 -6.62 10.62
N VAL A 179 35.04 -5.46 10.15
CA VAL A 179 35.71 -4.67 9.10
C VAL A 179 37.07 -4.16 9.56
N CYS A 180 37.16 -3.70 10.81
CA CYS A 180 38.37 -3.09 11.34
C CYS A 180 39.44 -4.10 11.76
N TRP A 181 39.10 -5.39 11.85
CA TRP A 181 39.99 -6.45 12.31
C TRP A 181 41.38 -6.44 11.63
N ASN A 182 41.41 -6.37 10.29
CA ASN A 182 42.67 -6.36 9.54
C ASN A 182 43.59 -5.17 9.91
N SER A 183 42.99 -4.02 10.15
CA SER A 183 43.70 -2.76 10.36
C SER A 183 44.13 -2.55 11.81
N LEU A 184 43.30 -3.00 12.77
CA LEU A 184 43.49 -2.73 14.19
C LEU A 184 44.23 -3.86 14.92
N THR A 185 43.82 -5.10 14.71
CA THR A 185 44.27 -6.26 15.50
C THR A 185 45.09 -7.26 14.68
N HIS A 186 44.75 -7.48 13.41
CA HIS A 186 45.43 -8.43 12.53
C HIS A 186 46.39 -7.74 11.54
N LYS A 187 47.38 -7.00 12.07
CA LYS A 187 48.39 -6.29 11.26
C LYS A 187 49.31 -7.27 10.52
N GLY A 188 49.08 -7.43 9.23
CA GLY A 188 49.95 -8.21 8.34
C GLY A 188 51.31 -7.56 8.10
N ASN A 189 52.38 -8.35 8.05
CA ASN A 189 53.72 -7.90 7.66
C ASN A 189 54.07 -8.52 6.30
N GLY A 190 53.92 -7.74 5.22
CA GLY A 190 54.30 -8.14 3.85
C GLY A 190 53.35 -9.15 3.20
N ASP A 191 52.96 -8.84 1.96
CA ASP A 191 51.89 -9.43 1.14
C ASP A 191 50.46 -9.16 1.62
N ALA A 192 49.62 -8.67 0.70
CA ALA A 192 48.32 -8.07 0.99
C ALA A 192 47.35 -9.06 1.66
N HIS A 193 47.24 -8.98 2.99
CA HIS A 193 46.24 -9.69 3.79
C HIS A 193 44.84 -9.29 3.31
N LYS A 194 44.16 -10.19 2.60
CA LYS A 194 42.79 -9.99 2.12
C LYS A 194 41.84 -10.63 3.13
N VAL A 195 41.05 -9.81 3.80
CA VAL A 195 40.04 -10.25 4.76
C VAL A 195 38.67 -10.32 4.07
N LYS A 196 37.98 -11.43 4.27
CA LYS A 196 36.56 -11.61 3.94
C LYS A 196 35.77 -11.62 5.23
N ILE A 197 34.61 -10.98 5.21
CA ILE A 197 33.70 -10.92 6.35
C ILE A 197 32.45 -11.68 5.97
N ARG A 198 31.96 -12.50 6.90
CA ARG A 198 30.72 -13.24 6.75
C ARG A 198 29.89 -13.11 8.01
N ARG A 199 28.60 -12.81 7.86
CA ARG A 199 27.64 -12.93 8.96
C ARG A 199 27.43 -14.40 9.30
N THR A 200 27.56 -14.74 10.58
CA THR A 200 27.48 -16.11 11.09
C THR A 200 26.24 -16.36 11.94
N ALA A 201 25.65 -15.31 12.52
CA ALA A 201 24.41 -15.40 13.30
C ALA A 201 23.63 -14.07 13.30
N GLY A 202 22.43 -14.12 13.87
CA GLY A 202 21.57 -12.97 14.16
C GLY A 202 20.30 -12.92 13.33
N PHE A 203 19.52 -11.89 13.60
CA PHE A 203 18.26 -11.57 12.94
C PHE A 203 18.29 -10.11 12.47
N ASP A 204 17.75 -9.87 11.28
CA ASP A 204 17.37 -8.59 10.71
C ASP A 204 16.20 -8.82 9.74
N PHE A 205 15.54 -7.75 9.31
CA PHE A 205 14.46 -7.82 8.32
C PHE A 205 15.05 -7.64 6.91
N ASP A 206 15.89 -8.58 6.46
CA ASP A 206 16.62 -8.47 5.18
C ASP A 206 15.71 -8.40 3.94
N ASP A 207 14.48 -8.91 4.06
CA ASP A 207 13.44 -8.93 3.04
C ASP A 207 12.45 -7.76 3.13
N PHE A 208 12.62 -6.82 4.08
CA PHE A 208 11.62 -5.77 4.35
C PHE A 208 11.25 -4.91 3.13
N ALA A 209 12.17 -4.77 2.17
CA ALA A 209 11.94 -3.99 0.96
C ALA A 209 10.87 -4.61 0.03
N GLU A 210 10.52 -5.88 0.24
CA GLU A 210 9.49 -6.60 -0.51
C GLU A 210 8.09 -6.52 0.15
N TRP A 211 8.00 -5.96 1.35
CA TRP A 211 6.77 -5.91 2.14
C TRP A 211 5.76 -4.88 1.59
N ASP A 212 4.48 -5.26 1.52
CA ASP A 212 3.39 -4.32 1.18
C ASP A 212 2.83 -3.72 2.48
N VAL A 213 3.33 -2.53 2.84
CA VAL A 213 2.98 -1.81 4.07
C VAL A 213 1.91 -0.74 3.84
N HIS A 214 1.28 -0.73 2.67
CA HIS A 214 0.28 0.26 2.30
C HIS A 214 -1.10 -0.37 2.15
N LYS A 215 -2.13 0.44 2.36
CA LYS A 215 -3.53 0.14 2.01
C LYS A 215 -4.07 1.18 1.05
N LEU A 216 -5.20 0.87 0.42
CA LEU A 216 -5.95 1.88 -0.33
C LEU A 216 -6.55 2.90 0.63
N SER A 217 -6.42 4.17 0.28
CA SER A 217 -7.00 5.30 1.01
C SER A 217 -8.53 5.19 1.08
N TYR A 218 -9.07 5.54 2.24
CA TYR A 218 -10.51 5.57 2.49
C TYR A 218 -11.29 6.29 1.38
N HIS A 219 -10.81 7.48 0.99
CA HIS A 219 -11.49 8.34 0.01
C HIS A 219 -11.55 7.73 -1.39
N PHE A 220 -10.50 7.01 -1.79
CA PHE A 220 -10.48 6.35 -3.08
C PHE A 220 -11.48 5.20 -3.12
N VAL A 221 -11.47 4.33 -2.11
CA VAL A 221 -12.42 3.22 -2.00
C VAL A 221 -13.85 3.75 -1.96
N TYR A 222 -14.09 4.82 -1.21
CA TYR A 222 -15.37 5.52 -1.14
C TYR A 222 -15.84 5.97 -2.54
N GLN A 223 -14.96 6.62 -3.32
CA GLN A 223 -15.31 7.07 -4.68
C GLN A 223 -15.49 5.91 -5.67
N CYS A 224 -14.84 4.75 -5.49
CA CYS A 224 -15.13 3.55 -6.28
C CYS A 224 -16.57 3.07 -6.06
N HIS A 225 -17.01 3.02 -4.79
CA HIS A 225 -18.42 2.72 -4.47
C HIS A 225 -19.37 3.78 -5.04
N ALA A 226 -19.02 5.06 -4.92
CA ALA A 226 -19.80 6.16 -5.45
C ALA A 226 -19.97 6.10 -6.98
N ALA A 227 -18.92 5.71 -7.71
CA ALA A 227 -18.97 5.58 -9.16
C ALA A 227 -19.95 4.49 -9.62
N VAL A 228 -19.90 3.30 -9.01
CA VAL A 228 -20.83 2.21 -9.34
C VAL A 228 -22.26 2.60 -9.03
N TRP A 229 -22.49 3.16 -7.84
CA TRP A 229 -23.81 3.61 -7.42
C TRP A 229 -24.34 4.71 -8.35
N GLY A 230 -23.54 5.72 -8.67
CA GLY A 230 -23.96 6.84 -9.50
C GLY A 230 -24.34 6.40 -10.92
N ILE A 231 -23.61 5.46 -11.50
CA ILE A 231 -23.96 4.87 -12.80
C ILE A 231 -25.27 4.09 -12.71
N ALA A 232 -25.49 3.31 -11.64
CA ALA A 232 -26.72 2.56 -11.45
C ALA A 232 -27.95 3.48 -11.30
N GLN A 233 -27.83 4.58 -10.55
CA GLN A 233 -28.91 5.57 -10.41
C GLN A 233 -29.20 6.29 -11.73
N TYR A 234 -28.16 6.65 -12.46
CA TYR A 234 -28.31 7.23 -13.79
C TYR A 234 -29.04 6.28 -14.75
N ASP A 235 -28.65 5.00 -14.78
CA ASP A 235 -29.30 3.99 -15.61
C ASP A 235 -30.78 3.79 -15.24
N ALA A 236 -31.10 3.79 -13.94
CA ALA A 236 -32.47 3.71 -13.47
C ALA A 236 -33.31 4.91 -13.91
N ALA A 237 -32.77 6.13 -13.79
CA ALA A 237 -33.43 7.36 -14.23
C ALA A 237 -33.65 7.37 -15.75
N ARG A 238 -32.67 6.93 -16.55
CA ARG A 238 -32.81 6.82 -18.01
C ARG A 238 -33.86 5.79 -18.42
N LYS A 239 -33.94 4.65 -17.71
CA LYS A 239 -34.99 3.65 -17.95
C LYS A 239 -36.38 4.19 -17.63
N ALA A 240 -36.56 4.93 -16.53
CA ALA A 240 -37.84 5.54 -16.19
C ALA A 240 -38.31 6.52 -17.28
N VAL A 241 -37.43 7.44 -17.72
CA VAL A 241 -37.75 8.39 -18.80
C VAL A 241 -38.10 7.69 -20.11
N ALA A 242 -37.48 6.55 -20.43
CA ALA A 242 -37.77 5.79 -21.64
C ALA A 242 -39.10 4.99 -21.57
N VAL A 243 -39.60 4.68 -20.38
CA VAL A 243 -40.90 4.03 -20.19
C VAL A 243 -42.04 5.04 -20.27
N ASP A 244 -41.79 6.29 -19.87
CA ASP A 244 -42.78 7.37 -19.88
C ASP A 244 -42.88 8.12 -21.22
N ALA A 245 -42.04 7.79 -22.21
CA ALA A 245 -41.98 8.40 -23.55
C ALA A 245 -42.63 7.51 -24.62
#